data_AF-A0A3A5JCV5-F1
#
_entry.id   AF-A0A3A5JCV5-F1
#
_cell.length_a   1.000
_cell.length_b   1.000
_cell.length_c   1.000
_cell.angle_alpha   90.00
_cell.angle_beta   90.00
_cell.angle_gamma   90.00
#
_symmetry.space_group_name_H-M   'P 1'
#
loop_
_entity.id
_entity.type
_entity.pdbx_description
1 polymer ?
#
loop_
_entity_poly.entity_id
_entity_poly.type
_entity_poly.pdbx_seq_one_letter_code
_entity_poly.pdbx_strand_id
1 'polypeptide(L)'
;MQAGFFDGMDHGPMGPIGAGPSMRDKMSELRRVRWLCRRGMKELDVLLDRFVTAEYDGLSEQEHAALISLLRREDPDLWYLVMGRMPADDPVEESLLGRIRQFESTQR
;
A
#
# COMPACT_ATOMS: atom_id res chain seq x y z
N MET A 1 -41.45 5.49 45.40
CA MET A 1 -40.91 6.53 44.48
C MET A 1 -39.39 6.44 44.63
N GLN A 2 -38.56 6.06 43.66
CA GLN A 2 -38.68 6.06 42.20
C GLN A 2 -37.97 4.81 41.65
N ALA A 3 -38.57 4.21 40.62
CA ALA A 3 -37.94 3.29 39.69
C ALA A 3 -37.43 4.11 38.48
N GLY A 4 -36.29 3.72 37.93
CA GLY A 4 -35.72 4.26 36.69
C GLY A 4 -34.37 3.54 36.46
N PHE A 5 -34.33 2.45 35.70
CA PHE A 5 -34.35 2.41 34.24
C PHE A 5 -33.09 3.07 33.64
N PHE A 6 -32.04 2.25 33.50
CA PHE A 6 -30.92 2.45 32.58
C PHE A 6 -30.53 1.03 32.13
N ASP A 7 -31.33 0.46 31.22
CA ASP A 7 -31.17 0.56 29.76
C ASP A 7 -29.91 -0.16 29.29
N GLY A 8 -30.13 -1.21 28.52
CA GLY A 8 -29.16 -2.22 28.18
C GLY A 8 -28.06 -1.66 27.29
N MET A 9 -26.81 -1.88 27.68
CA MET A 9 -25.71 -1.90 26.71
C MET A 9 -25.78 -3.22 25.94
N ASP A 10 -26.61 -3.18 24.91
CA ASP A 10 -26.53 -4.00 23.72
C ASP A 10 -25.10 -3.92 23.17
N HIS A 11 -24.29 -4.95 23.45
CA HIS A 11 -23.05 -5.18 22.69
C HIS A 11 -23.47 -5.63 21.30
N GLY A 12 -23.69 -4.64 20.44
CA GLY A 12 -23.98 -4.80 19.03
C GLY A 12 -22.98 -5.73 18.33
N PRO A 13 -23.40 -6.35 17.23
CA PRO A 13 -22.70 -7.47 16.61
C PRO A 13 -21.29 -7.08 16.18
N MET A 14 -20.35 -7.94 16.55
CA MET A 14 -19.01 -8.03 15.96
C MET A 14 -19.13 -7.85 14.44
N GLY A 15 -18.59 -6.74 13.95
CA GLY A 15 -18.56 -6.43 12.52
C GLY A 15 -17.87 -7.53 11.73
N PRO A 16 -18.20 -7.69 10.43
CA PRO A 16 -17.75 -8.80 9.63
C PRO A 16 -16.23 -8.82 9.50
N ILE A 17 -15.65 -9.95 9.90
CA ILE A 17 -14.33 -10.42 9.49
C ILE A 17 -14.11 -10.17 7.98
N GLY A 18 -12.96 -9.60 7.67
CA GLY A 18 -12.61 -8.97 6.39
C GLY A 18 -13.10 -9.70 5.14
N ALA A 19 -14.01 -9.07 4.42
CA ALA A 19 -14.18 -9.30 3.00
C ALA A 19 -12.90 -8.78 2.31
N GLY A 20 -12.00 -9.67 1.92
CA GLY A 20 -10.88 -9.32 1.06
C GLY A 20 -11.36 -8.60 -0.20
N PRO A 21 -10.54 -7.72 -0.81
CA PRO A 21 -10.89 -6.90 -1.95
C PRO A 21 -11.36 -7.80 -3.10
N SER A 22 -12.57 -7.52 -3.57
CA SER A 22 -13.11 -8.15 -4.77
C SER A 22 -12.15 -7.93 -5.95
N MET A 23 -12.07 -8.87 -6.89
CA MET A 23 -11.21 -8.75 -8.09
C MET A 23 -11.44 -7.42 -8.86
N ARG A 24 -12.65 -6.85 -8.73
CA ARG A 24 -13.02 -5.55 -9.31
C ARG A 24 -12.34 -4.38 -8.58
N ASP A 25 -12.12 -4.46 -7.27
CA ASP A 25 -11.33 -3.49 -6.50
C ASP A 25 -9.86 -3.55 -6.90
N LYS A 26 -9.26 -4.75 -7.02
CA LYS A 26 -7.86 -4.90 -7.49
C LYS A 26 -7.58 -4.20 -8.82
N MET A 27 -8.45 -4.34 -9.82
CA MET A 27 -8.28 -3.68 -11.11
C MET A 27 -8.54 -2.15 -11.07
N SER A 28 -9.30 -1.68 -10.07
CA SER A 28 -9.50 -0.26 -9.81
C SER A 28 -8.28 0.35 -9.12
N GLU A 29 -7.70 -0.38 -8.17
CA GLU A 29 -6.50 0.01 -7.45
C GLU A 29 -5.27 0.03 -8.35
N LEU A 30 -5.09 -0.96 -9.23
CA LEU A 30 -3.97 -1.00 -10.17
C LEU A 30 -3.97 0.24 -11.08
N ARG A 31 -5.15 0.67 -11.55
CA ARG A 31 -5.30 1.91 -12.32
C ARG A 31 -4.97 3.16 -11.51
N ARG A 32 -5.35 3.22 -10.22
CA ARG A 32 -4.97 4.31 -9.32
C ARG A 32 -3.47 4.35 -9.05
N VAL A 33 -2.89 3.20 -8.73
CA VAL A 33 -1.44 3.04 -8.48
C VAL A 33 -0.66 3.49 -9.70
N ARG A 34 -1.03 3.02 -10.90
CA ARG A 34 -0.39 3.46 -12.14
C ARG A 34 -0.49 4.96 -12.37
N TRP A 35 -1.61 5.58 -12.00
CA TRP A 35 -1.75 7.03 -12.07
C TRP A 35 -0.88 7.75 -11.02
N LEU A 36 -0.78 7.21 -9.80
CA LEU A 36 0.09 7.75 -8.72
C LEU A 36 1.58 7.62 -9.03
N CYS A 37 1.97 6.66 -9.86
CA CYS A 37 3.35 6.52 -10.37
C CYS A 37 3.74 7.65 -11.32
N ARG A 38 2.77 8.34 -11.94
CA ARG A 38 3.00 9.46 -12.86
C ARG A 38 3.45 10.71 -12.11
N ARG A 39 4.77 10.84 -11.95
CA ARG A 39 5.38 11.89 -11.13
C ARG A 39 6.47 12.68 -11.85
N GLY A 40 7.01 13.70 -11.18
CA GLY A 40 7.97 14.64 -11.76
C GLY A 40 9.35 14.03 -12.08
N MET A 41 9.70 12.91 -11.43
CA MET A 41 10.99 12.23 -11.61
C MET A 41 10.84 11.03 -12.57
N LYS A 42 11.52 11.10 -13.72
CA LYS A 42 11.41 10.10 -14.79
C LYS A 42 11.98 8.74 -14.39
N GLU A 43 13.11 8.69 -13.69
CA GLU A 43 13.70 7.40 -13.25
C GLU A 43 12.77 6.64 -12.30
N LEU A 44 12.17 7.35 -11.35
CA LEU A 44 11.24 6.79 -10.38
C LEU A 44 9.94 6.32 -11.06
N ASP A 45 9.39 7.12 -11.98
CA ASP A 45 8.19 6.77 -12.77
C ASP A 45 8.39 5.46 -13.56
N VAL A 46 9.51 5.33 -14.28
CA VAL A 46 9.82 4.14 -15.06
C VAL A 46 10.04 2.92 -14.17
N LEU A 47 10.75 3.08 -13.05
CA LEU A 47 10.98 1.99 -12.11
C LEU A 47 9.66 1.48 -11.51
N LEU A 48 8.81 2.40 -11.04
CA LEU A 48 7.53 2.06 -10.42
C LEU A 48 6.55 1.45 -11.43
N ASP A 49 6.43 1.98 -12.65
CA ASP A 49 5.54 1.42 -13.69
C ASP A 49 5.96 -0.01 -14.06
N ARG A 50 7.27 -0.27 -14.19
CA ARG A 50 7.81 -1.61 -14.45
C ARG A 50 7.57 -2.55 -13.28
N PHE A 51 7.89 -2.10 -12.06
CA PHE A 51 7.69 -2.89 -10.85
C PHE A 51 6.22 -3.26 -10.66
N VAL A 52 5.30 -2.30 -10.78
CA VAL A 52 3.85 -2.54 -10.69
C VAL A 52 3.39 -3.47 -11.81
N THR A 53 3.90 -3.33 -13.03
CA THR A 53 3.49 -4.23 -14.12
C THR A 53 3.97 -5.67 -13.91
N ALA A 54 5.15 -5.87 -13.31
CA ALA A 54 5.74 -7.19 -13.10
C ALA A 54 5.29 -7.87 -11.81
N GLU A 55 5.32 -7.15 -10.69
CA GLU A 55 5.18 -7.72 -9.34
C GLU A 55 3.79 -7.50 -8.73
N TYR A 56 2.97 -6.57 -9.23
CA TYR A 56 1.70 -6.21 -8.57
C TYR A 56 0.72 -7.38 -8.44
N ASP A 57 0.73 -8.35 -9.36
CA ASP A 57 -0.10 -9.55 -9.26
C ASP A 57 0.38 -10.49 -8.12
N GLY A 58 1.69 -10.49 -7.86
CA GLY A 58 2.34 -11.28 -6.81
C GLY A 58 2.51 -10.55 -5.47
N LEU A 59 1.98 -9.34 -5.32
CA LEU A 59 1.95 -8.62 -4.04
C LEU A 59 0.74 -9.08 -3.21
N SER A 60 0.96 -9.25 -1.91
CA SER A 60 -0.10 -9.47 -0.93
C SER A 60 -0.89 -8.19 -0.68
N GLU A 61 -2.10 -8.30 -0.11
CA GLU A 61 -2.94 -7.15 0.24
C GLU A 61 -2.23 -6.11 1.12
N GLN A 62 -1.44 -6.58 2.09
CA GLN A 62 -0.66 -5.72 2.98
C GLN A 62 0.42 -4.96 2.21
N GLU A 63 1.05 -5.60 1.21
CA GLU A 63 2.05 -4.97 0.35
C GLU A 63 1.40 -3.98 -0.62
N HIS A 64 0.18 -4.26 -1.13
CA HIS A 64 -0.59 -3.29 -1.92
C HIS A 64 -0.92 -2.04 -1.09
N ALA A 65 -1.38 -2.21 0.15
CA ALA A 65 -1.66 -1.11 1.04
C ALA A 65 -0.38 -0.30 1.36
N ALA A 66 0.73 -0.97 1.65
CA ALA A 66 2.03 -0.35 1.87
C ALA A 66 2.49 0.44 0.63
N LEU A 67 2.34 -0.12 -0.58
CA LEU A 67 2.66 0.56 -1.84
C LEU A 67 1.86 1.85 -1.99
N ILE A 68 0.55 1.80 -1.73
CA ILE A 68 -0.32 2.99 -1.81
C ILE A 68 0.10 4.04 -0.78
N SER A 69 0.45 3.64 0.44
CA SER A 69 0.98 4.54 1.48
C SER A 69 2.29 5.19 1.07
N LEU A 70 3.24 4.42 0.53
CA LEU A 70 4.49 4.93 -0.04
C LEU A 70 4.23 5.91 -1.19
N LEU A 71 3.27 5.59 -2.07
CA LEU A 71 2.86 6.45 -3.18
C LEU A 71 2.07 7.70 -2.75
N ARG A 72 1.81 7.90 -1.46
CA ARG A 72 1.32 9.19 -0.92
C ARG A 72 2.46 10.10 -0.46
N ARG A 73 3.68 9.57 -0.28
CA ARG A 73 4.86 10.35 0.09
C ARG A 73 5.41 11.11 -1.11
N GLU A 74 6.16 12.17 -0.80
CA GLU A 74 6.82 13.03 -1.78
C GLU A 74 7.87 12.26 -2.60
N ASP A 75 8.09 12.70 -3.83
CA ASP A 75 9.09 12.14 -4.75
C ASP A 75 10.51 11.98 -4.15
N PRO A 76 11.11 13.02 -3.55
CA PRO A 76 12.45 12.91 -2.98
C PRO A 76 12.52 11.84 -1.88
N ASP A 77 11.57 11.81 -0.96
CA ASP A 77 11.49 10.81 0.10
C ASP A 77 11.34 9.39 -0.44
N LEU A 78 10.44 9.19 -1.41
CA LEU A 78 10.24 7.88 -2.02
C LEU A 78 11.53 7.42 -2.73
N TRP A 79 12.22 8.32 -3.40
CA TRP A 79 13.50 8.01 -4.04
C TRP A 79 14.58 7.63 -3.02
N TYR A 80 14.69 8.36 -1.90
CA TYR A 80 15.64 8.02 -0.83
C TYR A 80 15.34 6.67 -0.18
N LEU A 81 14.07 6.35 0.02
CA LEU A 81 13.62 5.03 0.49
C LEU A 81 14.03 3.94 -0.50
N VAL A 82 13.71 4.10 -1.79
CA VAL A 82 14.09 3.12 -2.82
C VAL A 82 15.61 2.94 -2.87
N MET A 83 16.38 4.02 -2.76
CA MET A 83 17.85 3.98 -2.74
C MET A 83 18.45 3.40 -1.45
N GLY A 84 17.65 3.08 -0.43
CA GLY A 84 18.16 2.63 0.87
C GLY A 84 18.91 3.70 1.65
N ARG A 85 18.69 4.98 1.31
CA ARG A 85 19.23 6.14 2.04
C ARG A 85 18.33 6.54 3.21
N MET A 86 17.09 6.07 3.22
CA MET A 86 16.14 6.24 4.31
C MET A 86 15.49 4.89 4.63
N PRO A 87 15.30 4.54 5.91
CA PRO A 87 14.52 3.36 6.30
C PRO A 87 13.01 3.67 6.30
N ALA A 88 12.19 2.68 5.97
CA ALA A 88 10.75 2.77 6.24
C ALA A 88 10.44 2.49 7.71
N ASP A 89 9.37 3.11 8.21
CA ASP A 89 8.89 2.93 9.58
C ASP A 89 8.12 1.60 9.73
N ASP A 90 7.45 1.19 8.66
CA ASP A 90 6.66 -0.03 8.62
C ASP A 90 7.47 -1.21 8.04
N PRO A 91 7.46 -2.39 8.68
CA PRO A 91 8.19 -3.55 8.20
C PRO A 91 7.69 -4.07 6.84
N VAL A 92 6.42 -3.87 6.52
CA VAL A 92 5.84 -4.25 5.21
C VAL A 92 6.34 -3.27 4.14
N GLU A 93 6.40 -1.97 4.46
CA GLU A 93 7.02 -0.98 3.56
C GLU A 93 8.49 -1.32 3.29
N GLU A 94 9.29 -1.66 4.31
CA GLU A 94 10.70 -2.00 4.12
C GLU A 94 10.88 -3.30 3.31
N SER A 95 10.03 -4.31 3.55
CA SER A 95 10.02 -5.55 2.74
C SER A 95 9.73 -5.24 1.27
N LEU A 96 8.74 -4.39 1.01
CA LEU A 96 8.38 -3.97 -0.35
C LEU A 96 9.50 -3.16 -1.01
N LEU A 97 10.12 -2.22 -0.30
CA LEU A 97 11.28 -1.47 -0.78
C LEU A 97 12.45 -2.41 -1.10
N GLY A 98 12.67 -3.45 -0.29
CA GLY A 98 13.62 -4.52 -0.55
C GLY A 98 13.35 -5.23 -1.88
N ARG A 99 12.09 -5.56 -2.18
CA ARG A 99 11.69 -6.15 -3.48
C ARG A 99 11.93 -5.20 -4.64
N ILE A 100 11.60 -3.91 -4.49
CA ILE A 100 11.84 -2.89 -5.52
C ILE A 100 13.34 -2.75 -5.82
N ARG A 101 14.19 -2.71 -4.77
CA ARG A 101 15.67 -2.66 -4.90
C ARG A 101 16.23 -3.88 -5.64
N GLN A 102 15.73 -5.08 -5.31
CA GLN A 102 16.12 -6.32 -5.99
C GLN A 102 15.67 -6.34 -7.46
N PHE A 103 14.46 -5.85 -7.73
CA PHE A 103 13.93 -5.73 -9.09
C PHE A 103 14.76 -4.75 -9.93
N GLU A 104 15.11 -3.58 -9.38
CA GLU A 104 16.01 -2.61 -10.04
C GLU A 104 17.37 -3.24 -10.36
N SER A 105 17.96 -3.96 -9.39
CA SER A 105 19.25 -4.65 -9.59
C SER A 105 19.19 -5.74 -10.65
N THR A 106 18.05 -6.42 -10.80
CA THR A 106 17.83 -7.47 -11.81
C THR A 106 17.64 -6.88 -13.21
N GLN A 107 17.20 -5.64 -13.33
CA GLN A 107 16.92 -4.96 -14.59
C GLN A 107 18.10 -4.11 -15.10
N ARG A 108 19.24 -4.11 -14.40
CA ARG A 108 20.41 -3.29 -14.67
C ARG A 108 21.48 -4.00 -15.50
#